data_AF-A0A812ZIZ3-F1
#
_entry.id   AF-A0A812ZIZ3-F1
#
_cell.length_a   1.000
_cell.length_b   1.000
_cell.length_c   1.000
_cell.angle_alpha   90.00
_cell.angle_beta   90.00
_cell.angle_gamma   90.00
#
_symmetry.space_group_name_H-M   'P 1'
#
loop_
_entity.id
_entity.type
_entity.pdbx_description
1 polymer ?
#
loop_
_entity_poly.entity_id
_entity_poly.type
_entity_poly.pdbx_seq_one_letter_code
_entity_poly.pdbx_strand_id
1 'polypeptide(L)'
;MGYIHEVGGKDDLQGTWAKNDTTMGGTFEECCDEVFCADYNCTSDYDGDGIGTMYNRKKDSKAVRWQGSTDEECCEPRNCKDYTTQFPTKWTRKAAKDDEPQLGSTDAECYEPLLCKDFCGCKDAKKQLIKNAAATQGSSVEECCEAVPEEAAQ
;
A
#
# COMPACT_ATOMS: atom_id res chain seq x y z
N MET A 1 -25.52 -6.20 -7.77
CA MET A 1 -25.49 -4.73 -7.82
C MET A 1 -26.52 -4.23 -6.84
N GLY A 2 -26.17 -4.16 -5.56
CA GLY A 2 -27.05 -3.68 -4.49
C GLY A 2 -26.83 -2.19 -4.28
N TYR A 3 -27.90 -1.41 -4.33
CA TYR A 3 -27.90 0.02 -4.05
C TYR A 3 -27.72 0.24 -2.54
N ILE A 4 -26.65 0.92 -2.16
CA ILE A 4 -26.44 1.45 -0.81
C ILE A 4 -27.39 2.65 -0.68
N HIS A 5 -28.42 2.53 0.16
CA HIS A 5 -29.32 3.63 0.48
C HIS A 5 -28.77 4.33 1.72
N GLU A 6 -28.29 5.57 1.57
CA GLU A 6 -27.89 6.44 2.66
C GLU A 6 -29.14 6.86 3.44
N VAL A 7 -29.44 6.16 4.54
CA VAL A 7 -30.46 6.61 5.50
C VAL A 7 -29.83 7.63 6.44
N GLY A 8 -30.00 8.90 6.11
CA GLY A 8 -29.73 10.01 7.01
C GLY A 8 -30.68 10.00 8.21
N GLY A 9 -30.17 9.61 9.37
CA GLY A 9 -30.82 9.73 10.67
C GLY A 9 -29.81 10.23 11.70
N LYS A 10 -30.00 11.47 12.16
CA LYS A 10 -29.19 12.12 13.19
C LYS A 10 -29.71 11.70 14.56
N ASP A 11 -29.10 10.70 15.18
CA ASP A 11 -29.23 10.45 16.62
C ASP A 11 -27.90 9.87 17.14
N ASP A 12 -27.35 10.52 18.18
CA ASP A 12 -26.06 10.29 18.87
C ASP A 12 -25.83 8.86 19.42
N LEU A 13 -25.74 7.86 18.55
CA LEU A 13 -25.22 6.52 18.88
C LEU A 13 -24.05 6.22 17.93
N GLN A 14 -22.83 6.31 18.47
CA GLN A 14 -21.56 6.09 17.77
C GLN A 14 -21.33 4.61 17.41
N GLY A 15 -22.17 4.03 16.54
CA GLY A 15 -22.04 2.65 16.07
C GLY A 15 -22.37 2.54 14.60
N THR A 16 -21.65 1.65 13.89
CA THR A 16 -21.93 1.30 12.50
C THR A 16 -22.80 0.03 12.49
N TRP A 17 -23.95 0.13 11.83
CA TRP A 17 -25.02 -0.88 11.88
C TRP A 17 -25.35 -1.36 10.47
N ALA A 18 -25.48 -2.67 10.27
CA ALA A 18 -25.87 -3.26 8.98
C ALA A 18 -27.27 -3.87 9.05
N LYS A 19 -28.10 -3.66 8.03
CA LYS A 19 -29.47 -4.18 7.98
C LYS A 19 -29.48 -5.72 7.83
N ASN A 20 -30.23 -6.41 8.68
CA ASN A 20 -30.44 -7.85 8.61
C ASN A 20 -31.64 -8.18 7.70
N ASP A 21 -31.40 -8.88 6.58
CA ASP A 21 -32.47 -9.26 5.62
C ASP A 21 -33.37 -10.41 6.12
N THR A 22 -33.01 -11.04 7.24
CA THR A 22 -33.65 -12.26 7.75
C THR A 22 -34.65 -12.00 8.88
N THR A 23 -34.63 -10.79 9.47
CA THR A 23 -35.36 -10.48 10.70
C THR A 23 -36.31 -9.30 10.49
N MET A 24 -37.62 -9.56 10.45
CA MET A 24 -38.64 -8.49 10.48
C MET A 24 -38.91 -8.12 11.94
N GLY A 25 -37.99 -7.37 12.54
CA GLY A 25 -38.13 -6.79 13.89
C GLY A 25 -38.93 -5.49 13.89
N GLY A 26 -39.54 -5.17 15.03
CA GLY A 26 -40.31 -3.92 15.21
C GLY A 26 -39.43 -2.74 15.66
N THR A 27 -38.22 -3.02 16.13
CA THR A 27 -37.25 -2.04 16.64
C THR A 27 -35.97 -1.99 15.81
N PHE A 28 -35.21 -0.90 15.92
CA PHE A 28 -33.94 -0.71 15.19
C PHE A 28 -32.90 -1.78 15.55
N GLU A 29 -32.78 -2.13 16.83
CA GLU A 29 -31.86 -3.15 17.34
C GLU A 29 -32.21 -4.57 16.86
N GLU A 30 -33.49 -4.84 16.56
CA GLU A 30 -33.91 -6.13 15.98
C GLU A 30 -33.71 -6.19 14.45
N CYS A 31 -33.51 -5.03 13.81
CA CYS A 31 -33.39 -4.89 12.36
C CYS A 31 -31.93 -4.80 11.92
N CYS A 32 -31.02 -4.42 12.82
CA CYS A 32 -29.64 -4.09 12.48
C CYS A 32 -28.64 -4.85 13.36
N ASP A 33 -27.68 -5.51 12.72
CA ASP A 33 -26.56 -6.15 13.40
C ASP A 33 -25.41 -5.14 13.59
N GLU A 34 -24.70 -5.25 14.71
CA GLU A 34 -23.47 -4.50 14.96
C GLU A 34 -22.39 -4.90 13.96
N VAL A 35 -21.74 -3.91 13.32
CA VAL A 35 -20.63 -4.17 12.40
C VAL A 35 -19.31 -4.12 13.17
N PHE A 36 -18.65 -5.27 13.27
CA PHE A 36 -17.33 -5.38 13.86
C PHE A 36 -16.26 -5.37 12.78
N CYS A 37 -15.13 -4.76 13.11
CA CYS A 37 -13.97 -4.74 12.22
C CYS A 37 -13.43 -6.13 11.92
N ALA A 38 -13.68 -7.14 12.76
CA ALA A 38 -13.32 -8.53 12.48
C ALA A 38 -13.95 -9.09 11.19
N ASP A 39 -15.09 -8.55 10.78
CA ASP A 39 -15.83 -8.95 9.57
C ASP A 39 -15.60 -7.97 8.41
N TYR A 40 -14.84 -6.90 8.64
CA TYR A 40 -14.45 -5.92 7.63
C TYR A 40 -13.17 -6.33 6.90
N ASN A 41 -13.15 -6.15 5.58
CA ASN A 41 -11.97 -6.29 4.74
C ASN A 41 -11.51 -4.90 4.31
N CYS A 42 -10.26 -4.56 4.64
CA CYS A 42 -9.70 -3.26 4.26
C CYS A 42 -9.60 -3.16 2.73
N THR A 43 -9.70 -1.96 2.16
CA THR A 43 -9.71 -1.78 0.69
C THR A 43 -8.49 -2.39 -0.03
N SER A 44 -7.33 -2.45 0.65
CA SER A 44 -6.10 -3.04 0.09
C SER A 44 -5.88 -4.53 0.39
N ASP A 45 -6.82 -5.17 1.11
CA ASP A 45 -6.80 -6.57 1.54
C ASP A 45 -7.62 -7.43 0.58
N TYR A 46 -7.02 -7.76 -0.56
CA TYR A 46 -7.72 -8.44 -1.67
C TYR A 46 -7.98 -9.93 -1.41
N ASP A 47 -7.21 -10.56 -0.52
CA ASP A 47 -7.33 -11.97 -0.14
C ASP A 47 -8.09 -12.18 1.18
N GLY A 48 -8.39 -11.10 1.92
CA GLY A 48 -9.23 -11.12 3.11
C GLY A 48 -8.53 -11.71 4.33
N ASP A 49 -7.19 -11.67 4.36
CA ASP A 49 -6.39 -12.19 5.46
C ASP A 49 -6.18 -11.15 6.59
N GLY A 50 -6.66 -9.92 6.38
CA GLY A 50 -6.50 -8.77 7.28
C GLY A 50 -5.22 -7.97 7.03
N ILE A 51 -4.46 -8.28 5.97
CA ILE A 51 -3.15 -7.71 5.64
C ILE A 51 -3.18 -7.15 4.22
N GLY A 52 -3.63 -5.90 4.11
CA GLY A 52 -3.53 -5.16 2.87
C GLY A 52 -2.17 -4.53 2.63
N THR A 53 -1.94 -4.10 1.39
CA THR A 53 -0.71 -3.39 1.01
C THR A 53 -0.64 -1.98 1.62
N MET A 54 -1.78 -1.31 1.80
CA MET A 54 -1.86 0.05 2.35
C MET A 54 -2.37 0.09 3.78
N TYR A 55 -3.16 -0.90 4.20
CA TYR A 55 -3.80 -0.93 5.50
C TYR A 55 -3.74 -2.33 6.12
N ASN A 56 -3.54 -2.39 7.44
CA ASN A 56 -3.72 -3.61 8.22
C ASN A 56 -5.03 -3.52 8.99
N ARG A 57 -5.79 -4.60 9.05
CA ARG A 57 -6.98 -4.62 9.90
C ARG A 57 -6.59 -4.52 11.38
N LYS A 58 -7.30 -3.66 12.12
CA LYS A 58 -7.17 -3.57 13.58
C LYS A 58 -7.47 -4.94 14.19
N LYS A 59 -6.55 -5.44 15.01
CA LYS A 59 -6.75 -6.72 15.67
C LYS A 59 -7.67 -6.54 16.87
N ASP A 60 -8.76 -7.29 16.87
CA ASP A 60 -9.55 -7.47 18.07
C ASP A 60 -8.69 -8.09 19.18
N SER A 61 -8.88 -7.58 20.39
CA SER A 61 -8.26 -8.10 21.59
C SER A 61 -9.33 -8.65 22.53
N LYS A 62 -8.93 -9.44 23.52
CA LYS A 62 -9.88 -9.93 24.54
C LYS A 62 -10.60 -8.81 25.30
N ALA A 63 -10.03 -7.60 25.30
CA ALA A 63 -10.54 -6.44 26.03
C ALA A 63 -11.31 -5.46 25.14
N VAL A 64 -11.05 -5.44 23.83
CA VAL A 64 -11.60 -4.44 22.90
C VAL A 64 -11.93 -5.13 21.59
N ARG A 65 -13.20 -5.04 21.18
CA ARG A 65 -13.66 -5.34 19.83
C ARG A 65 -13.89 -4.03 19.12
N TRP A 66 -13.26 -3.85 17.97
CA TRP A 66 -13.40 -2.62 17.19
C TRP A 66 -14.71 -2.67 16.40
N GLN A 67 -15.48 -1.59 16.49
CA GLN A 67 -16.67 -1.38 15.67
C GLN A 67 -16.34 -0.39 14.57
N GLY A 68 -16.90 -0.60 13.39
CA GLY A 68 -16.59 0.21 12.23
C GLY A 68 -16.99 -0.48 10.93
N SER A 69 -17.17 0.33 9.90
CA SER A 69 -17.49 -0.12 8.55
C SER A 69 -16.66 0.57 7.47
N THR A 70 -15.69 1.40 7.86
CA THR A 70 -14.76 2.07 6.96
C THR A 70 -13.31 1.72 7.29
N ASP A 71 -12.40 1.98 6.33
CA ASP A 71 -10.97 1.76 6.50
C ASP A 71 -10.40 2.59 7.67
N GLU A 72 -10.88 3.81 7.88
CA GLU A 72 -10.41 4.68 8.97
C GLU A 72 -10.79 4.15 10.36
N GLU A 73 -11.96 3.51 10.45
CA GLU A 73 -12.48 2.92 11.67
C GLU A 73 -11.82 1.56 11.96
N CYS A 74 -11.66 0.73 10.93
CA CYS A 74 -11.29 -0.68 11.08
C CYS A 74 -9.87 -1.03 10.71
N CYS A 75 -9.13 -0.13 10.07
CA CYS A 75 -7.82 -0.42 9.54
C CYS A 75 -6.79 0.61 10.02
N GLU A 76 -5.55 0.16 10.17
CA GLU A 76 -4.39 0.97 10.52
C GLU A 76 -3.54 1.21 9.26
N PRO A 77 -3.17 2.46 8.95
CA PRO A 77 -2.38 2.76 7.78
C PRO A 77 -0.98 2.15 7.88
N ARG A 78 -0.54 1.50 6.80
CA ARG A 78 0.83 1.04 6.62
C ARG A 78 1.62 2.12 5.91
N ASN A 79 2.59 2.68 6.62
CA ASN A 79 3.43 3.71 6.04
C ASN A 79 4.61 3.08 5.32
N CYS A 80 4.94 3.61 4.15
CA CYS A 80 6.12 3.22 3.41
C CYS A 80 7.41 3.37 4.23
N LYS A 81 7.45 4.29 5.22
CA LYS A 81 8.59 4.46 6.13
C LYS A 81 8.93 3.18 6.91
N ASP A 82 7.93 2.35 7.21
CA ASP A 82 8.06 1.12 7.98
C ASP A 82 8.39 -0.09 7.06
N TYR A 83 8.34 0.11 5.73
CA TYR A 83 8.64 -0.91 4.73
C TYR A 83 10.08 -0.79 4.18
N THR A 84 10.78 -1.91 4.18
CA THR A 84 12.15 -2.05 3.63
C THR A 84 12.13 -3.01 2.45
N THR A 85 12.63 -2.54 1.31
CA THR A 85 12.78 -3.38 0.11
C THR A 85 13.81 -4.49 0.34
N GLN A 86 13.61 -5.66 -0.28
CA GLN A 86 14.60 -6.74 -0.31
C GLN A 86 15.77 -6.44 -1.26
N PHE A 87 15.60 -5.48 -2.18
CA PHE A 87 16.57 -5.16 -3.22
C PHE A 87 16.96 -3.67 -3.18
N PRO A 88 17.69 -3.21 -2.14
CA PRO A 88 18.01 -1.80 -1.95
C PRO A 88 18.89 -1.21 -3.08
N THR A 89 19.51 -2.06 -3.90
CA THR A 89 20.30 -1.66 -5.08
C THR A 89 19.45 -1.48 -6.33
N LYS A 90 18.20 -1.94 -6.35
CA LYS A 90 17.31 -1.85 -7.53
C LYS A 90 16.21 -0.81 -7.38
N TRP A 91 16.04 -0.30 -6.18
CA TRP A 91 14.93 0.54 -5.77
C TRP A 91 15.45 1.67 -4.89
N THR A 92 14.99 2.88 -5.16
CA THR A 92 15.19 4.03 -4.28
C THR A 92 13.86 4.48 -3.71
N ARG A 93 13.86 4.98 -2.48
CA ARG A 93 12.63 5.40 -1.82
C ARG A 93 12.05 6.58 -2.58
N LYS A 94 10.75 6.53 -2.88
CA LYS A 94 10.05 7.66 -3.50
C LYS A 94 10.16 8.88 -2.58
N ALA A 95 10.30 10.06 -3.18
CA ALA A 95 10.22 11.30 -2.42
C ALA A 95 8.86 11.41 -1.74
N ALA A 96 8.87 11.74 -0.44
CA ALA A 96 7.64 12.05 0.27
C ALA A 96 6.95 13.24 -0.42
N LYS A 97 5.67 13.08 -0.74
CA LYS A 97 4.83 14.21 -1.16
C LYS A 97 4.43 14.99 0.09
N ASP A 98 4.35 16.30 -0.04
CA ASP A 98 4.08 17.30 1.01
C ASP A 98 3.27 16.75 2.20
N ASP A 99 3.84 16.80 3.41
CA ASP A 99 3.30 16.44 4.76
C ASP A 99 2.42 15.17 4.91
N GLU A 100 2.10 14.46 3.83
CA GLU A 100 1.22 13.31 3.83
C GLU A 100 2.04 12.01 3.93
N PRO A 101 1.75 11.14 4.92
CA PRO A 101 2.43 9.87 5.02
C PRO A 101 2.11 9.01 3.80
N GLN A 102 3.15 8.65 3.05
CA GLN A 102 2.99 7.74 1.91
C GLN A 102 2.62 6.34 2.41
N LEU A 103 1.45 5.86 1.99
CA LEU A 103 0.95 4.54 2.32
C LEU A 103 1.48 3.47 1.38
N GLY A 104 1.66 2.26 1.90
CA GLY A 104 2.09 1.10 1.13
C GLY A 104 3.05 0.18 1.89
N SER A 105 3.19 -1.03 1.36
CA SER A 105 4.11 -2.04 1.89
C SER A 105 4.71 -2.91 0.80
N THR A 106 4.73 -2.41 -0.44
CA THR A 106 5.34 -3.06 -1.59
C THR A 106 6.37 -2.16 -2.23
N ASP A 107 7.32 -2.76 -2.97
CA ASP A 107 8.33 -2.01 -3.72
C ASP A 107 7.67 -1.01 -4.69
N ALA A 108 6.61 -1.43 -5.39
CA ALA A 108 5.91 -0.59 -6.38
C ALA A 108 5.20 0.61 -5.74
N GLU A 109 4.69 0.49 -4.51
CA GLU A 109 4.04 1.58 -3.80
C GLU A 109 5.06 2.55 -3.21
N CYS A 110 6.09 2.03 -2.55
CA CYS A 110 7.00 2.80 -1.70
C CYS A 110 8.31 3.23 -2.34
N TYR A 111 8.71 2.56 -3.42
CA TYR A 111 9.99 2.78 -4.08
C TYR A 111 9.79 3.03 -5.57
N GLU A 112 10.76 3.71 -6.17
CA GLU A 112 10.91 3.88 -7.60
C GLU A 112 12.15 3.13 -8.10
N PRO A 113 12.12 2.59 -9.33
CA PRO A 113 13.21 1.80 -9.84
C PRO A 113 14.48 2.65 -9.99
N LEU A 114 15.60 2.17 -9.45
CA LEU A 114 16.92 2.75 -9.76
C LEU A 114 17.32 2.32 -11.16
N LEU A 115 17.28 3.26 -12.08
CA LEU A 115 17.64 3.01 -13.47
C LEU A 115 19.13 3.27 -13.68
N CYS A 116 19.76 2.45 -14.52
CA CYS A 116 21.18 2.60 -14.82
C CYS A 116 21.51 3.96 -15.44
N LYS A 117 20.57 4.63 -16.10
CA LYS A 117 20.76 6.00 -16.61
C LYS A 117 21.14 7.00 -15.52
N ASP A 118 20.71 6.74 -14.28
CA ASP A 118 20.93 7.60 -13.11
C ASP A 118 22.20 7.17 -12.34
N PHE A 119 22.89 6.12 -12.78
CA PHE A 119 24.12 5.61 -12.17
C PHE A 119 25.38 6.32 -12.70
N CYS A 120 26.13 6.96 -11.79
CA CYS A 120 27.33 7.73 -12.15
C CYS A 120 28.66 6.95 -12.11
N GLY A 121 28.70 5.75 -11.51
CA GLY A 121 29.95 5.05 -11.18
C GLY A 121 30.71 4.42 -12.37
N CYS A 122 30.18 4.48 -13.60
CA CYS A 122 30.88 3.94 -14.77
C CYS A 122 32.17 4.69 -15.10
N LYS A 123 32.22 6.00 -14.83
CA LYS A 123 33.38 6.85 -15.13
C LYS A 123 34.61 6.43 -14.32
N ASP A 124 34.42 6.16 -13.03
CA ASP A 124 35.49 5.71 -12.13
C ASP A 124 36.04 4.35 -12.55
N ALA A 125 35.19 3.49 -13.12
CA ALA A 125 35.56 2.18 -13.64
C ALA A 125 36.14 2.20 -15.06
N LYS A 126 36.29 3.37 -15.71
CA LYS A 126 36.69 3.51 -17.12
C LYS A 126 35.79 2.70 -18.07
N LYS A 127 34.50 2.59 -17.74
CA LYS A 127 33.46 1.91 -18.52
C LYS A 127 32.43 2.93 -18.99
N GLN A 128 31.58 2.53 -19.93
CA GLN A 128 30.42 3.33 -20.35
C GLN A 128 29.12 2.71 -19.82
N LEU A 129 28.06 3.52 -19.75
CA LEU A 129 26.73 3.01 -19.46
C LEU A 129 26.27 2.03 -20.55
N ILE A 130 25.51 1.02 -20.14
CA ILE A 130 24.91 0.07 -21.09
C ILE A 130 23.94 0.78 -22.05
N LYS A 131 23.82 0.28 -23.29
CA LYS A 131 22.99 0.91 -24.32
C LYS A 131 21.52 1.13 -23.91
N ASN A 132 20.97 0.25 -23.08
CA ASN A 132 19.59 0.32 -22.59
C ASN A 132 19.47 0.87 -21.15
N ALA A 133 20.43 1.69 -20.71
CA ALA A 133 20.48 2.20 -19.33
C ALA A 133 19.18 2.90 -18.86
N ALA A 134 18.39 3.47 -19.78
CA ALA A 134 17.11 4.10 -19.44
C ALA A 134 15.98 3.12 -19.08
N ALA A 135 16.08 1.85 -19.47
CA ALA A 135 15.11 0.79 -19.19
C ALA A 135 15.66 -0.32 -18.29
N THR A 136 16.97 -0.32 -18.02
CA THR A 136 17.60 -1.32 -17.17
C THR A 136 17.69 -0.84 -15.73
N GLN A 137 17.21 -1.66 -14.80
CA GLN A 137 17.37 -1.42 -13.36
C GLN A 137 18.74 -1.87 -12.88
N GLY A 138 19.36 -1.08 -12.00
CA GLY A 138 20.61 -1.41 -11.35
C GLY A 138 21.25 -0.20 -10.69
N SER A 139 22.16 -0.45 -9.77
CA SER A 139 22.93 0.60 -9.09
C SER A 139 24.41 0.25 -8.93
N SER A 140 24.90 -0.74 -9.69
CA SER A 140 26.27 -1.23 -9.61
C SER A 140 26.99 -1.11 -10.94
N VAL A 141 28.32 -1.07 -10.90
CA VAL A 141 29.16 -1.04 -12.10
C VAL A 141 28.93 -2.29 -12.97
N GLU A 142 28.67 -3.44 -12.35
CA GLU A 142 28.45 -4.71 -13.05
C GLU A 142 27.09 -4.77 -13.75
N GLU A 143 26.06 -4.18 -13.14
CA GLU A 143 24.71 -4.13 -13.72
C GLU A 143 24.58 -3.03 -14.79
N CYS A 144 25.25 -1.89 -14.58
CA CYS A 144 25.00 -0.68 -15.36
C CYS A 144 26.09 -0.29 -16.35
N CYS A 145 27.28 -0.89 -16.29
CA CYS A 145 28.41 -0.48 -17.12
C CYS A 145 28.98 -1.62 -17.98
N GLU A 146 29.24 -1.31 -19.25
CA GLU A 146 29.91 -2.17 -20.22
C GLU A 146 31.27 -1.60 -20.65
N ALA A 147 32.13 -2.46 -21.22
CA ALA A 147 33.40 -2.02 -21.78
C ALA A 147 33.16 -1.02 -22.92
N VAL A 148 34.04 -0.02 -23.05
CA VAL A 148 33.99 0.91 -24.18
C VAL A 148 34.45 0.15 -25.43
N PRO A 149 33.62 0.03 -26.49
CA PRO A 149 34.04 -0.61 -27.72
C PRO A 149 35.15 0.21 -28.37
N GLU A 150 36.26 -0.44 -28.71
CA GLU A 150 37.43 0.17 -29.37
C GLU A 150 37.08 0.83 -30.72
N GLU A 151 35.93 0.49 -31.32
CA GLU A 151 35.48 1.03 -32.61
C GLU A 151 35.03 2.51 -32.59
N ALA A 152 34.91 3.14 -31.41
CA ALA A 152 34.55 4.56 -31.30
C ALA A 152 35.75 5.52 -31.20
N ALA A 153 36.99 5.01 -31.30
CA ALA A 153 38.22 5.79 -31.13
C ALA A 153 38.86 6.31 -32.43
N GLN A 154 38.11 6.36 -33.55
CA GLN A 154 38.58 6.88 -34.85
C GLN A 154 37.94 8.22 -35.21
#